data_AF-A0A4S8KQB9-F1
#
_entry.id   AF-A0A4S8KQB9-F1
#
_cell.length_a   1.000
_cell.length_b   1.000
_cell.length_c   1.000
_cell.angle_alpha   90.00
_cell.angle_beta   90.00
_cell.angle_gamma   90.00
#
_symmetry.space_group_name_H-M   'P 1'
#
loop_
_entity.id
_entity.type
_entity.pdbx_description
1 polymer ?
#
loop_
_entity_poly.entity_id
_entity_poly.type
_entity_poly.pdbx_seq_one_letter_code
_entity_poly.pdbx_strand_id
1 'polypeptide(L)'
;LLRLYGGVNPTEVCPASVIVHTDGSCKRPHTQSAQAGAGIYFGDRNALNCCHRVPGEQTNNRAELYAILIAIQLAPLDCPLDLYSDSQYAIKLLSQWAPALAKCGWSCTNGDVMRCIMGWIRARSAPINLIWIKGHSGNMHNDEADKLA
;
A
#
# COMPACT_ATOMS: atom_id res chain seq x y z
N LEU A 1 16.18 6.55 4.27
CA LEU A 1 14.73 6.71 4.52
C LEU A 1 14.23 7.90 3.72
N LEU A 2 13.42 7.66 2.70
CA LEU A 2 12.84 8.70 1.85
C LEU A 2 11.55 9.19 2.52
N ARG A 3 11.57 10.33 3.22
CA ARG A 3 10.35 10.94 3.79
C ARG A 3 9.61 11.69 2.69
N LEU A 4 8.37 11.32 2.41
CA LEU A 4 7.54 11.97 1.40
C LEU A 4 6.27 12.54 2.05
N TYR A 5 6.14 13.88 1.92
CA TYR A 5 4.96 14.75 2.10
C TYR A 5 4.21 14.76 3.45
N GLY A 6 4.11 15.96 4.04
CA GLY A 6 3.32 16.29 5.23
C GLY A 6 4.00 17.42 6.01
N GLY A 7 3.29 18.52 6.28
CA GLY A 7 3.81 19.63 7.07
C GLY A 7 4.02 19.17 8.53
N VAL A 8 5.24 19.24 9.02
CA VAL A 8 5.56 18.82 10.39
C VAL A 8 5.46 20.05 11.30
N ASN A 9 4.42 20.13 12.14
CA ASN A 9 4.40 21.08 13.24
C ASN A 9 5.25 20.51 14.40
N PRO A 10 6.31 21.21 14.87
CA PRO A 10 7.29 20.62 15.79
C PRO A 10 6.81 20.43 17.24
N THR A 11 5.59 20.83 17.58
CA THR A 11 5.14 21.00 18.98
C THR A 11 4.16 19.94 19.48
N GLU A 12 3.75 18.98 18.65
CA GLU A 12 2.96 17.84 19.11
C GLU A 12 3.86 16.61 19.23
N VAL A 13 3.77 15.93 20.37
CA VAL A 13 4.33 14.58 20.54
C VAL A 13 3.79 13.76 19.38
N CYS A 14 4.64 13.42 18.39
CA CYS A 14 4.19 12.61 17.26
C CYS A 14 3.53 11.36 17.83
N PRO A 15 2.24 11.11 17.58
CA PRO A 15 1.62 9.86 17.98
C PRO A 15 2.45 8.71 17.39
N ALA A 16 2.57 7.61 18.14
CA ALA A 16 3.30 6.44 17.66
C ALA A 16 2.80 6.07 16.26
N SER A 17 3.74 5.83 15.34
CA SER A 17 3.42 5.51 13.95
C SER A 17 2.56 4.26 13.90
N VAL A 18 1.48 4.31 13.12
CA VAL A 18 0.69 3.12 12.80
C VAL A 18 1.53 2.26 11.87
N ILE A 19 1.70 0.98 12.19
CA ILE A 19 2.46 0.03 11.36
C ILE A 19 1.46 -0.86 10.63
N VAL A 20 1.67 -1.05 9.34
CA VAL A 20 0.88 -1.96 8.51
C VAL A 20 1.76 -2.68 7.50
N HIS A 21 1.49 -3.96 7.29
CA HIS A 21 2.07 -4.79 6.25
C HIS A 21 1.00 -5.08 5.19
N THR A 22 1.39 -5.02 3.92
CA THR A 22 0.50 -5.27 2.79
C THR A 22 1.14 -6.23 1.81
N ASP A 23 0.34 -7.13 1.28
CA ASP A 23 0.73 -8.08 0.24
C ASP A 23 -0.36 -8.17 -0.83
N GLY A 24 0.04 -8.40 -2.07
CA GLY A 24 -0.87 -8.60 -3.19
C GLY A 24 -0.52 -9.84 -4.00
N SER A 25 -1.42 -10.82 -3.99
CA SER A 25 -1.22 -12.09 -4.70
C SER A 25 -2.19 -12.25 -5.86
N CYS A 26 -1.76 -12.96 -6.90
CA CYS A 26 -2.60 -13.34 -8.03
C CYS A 26 -2.33 -14.79 -8.45
N LYS A 27 -3.38 -15.62 -8.37
CA LYS A 27 -3.36 -17.00 -8.84
C LYS A 27 -3.67 -17.05 -10.32
N ARG A 28 -2.86 -17.80 -11.08
CA ARG A 28 -2.98 -18.01 -12.54
C ARG A 28 -3.05 -16.69 -13.33
N PRO A 29 -2.06 -15.79 -13.16
CA PRO A 29 -2.04 -14.51 -13.86
C PRO A 29 -2.05 -14.71 -15.38
N HIS A 30 -2.61 -13.75 -16.11
CA HIS A 30 -2.75 -13.77 -17.58
C HIS A 30 -3.66 -14.88 -18.13
N THR A 31 -4.52 -15.47 -17.30
CA THR A 31 -5.55 -16.43 -17.71
C THR A 31 -6.96 -15.90 -17.44
N GLN A 32 -7.97 -16.47 -18.10
CA GLN A 32 -9.38 -16.19 -17.80
C GLN A 32 -9.79 -16.60 -16.38
N SER A 33 -8.99 -17.46 -15.74
CA SER A 33 -9.20 -17.96 -14.38
C SER A 33 -8.38 -17.22 -13.32
N ALA A 34 -7.79 -16.07 -13.69
CA ALA A 34 -6.97 -15.25 -12.82
C ALA A 34 -7.77 -14.73 -11.62
N GLN A 35 -7.15 -14.78 -10.44
CA GLN A 35 -7.77 -14.33 -9.19
C GLN A 35 -6.75 -13.58 -8.36
N ALA A 36 -6.97 -12.27 -8.19
CA ALA A 36 -6.10 -11.40 -7.41
C ALA A 36 -6.73 -11.05 -6.06
N GLY A 37 -5.95 -11.15 -5.00
CA GLY A 37 -6.32 -10.83 -3.62
C GLY A 37 -5.32 -9.86 -2.99
N ALA A 38 -5.80 -9.07 -2.04
CA ALA A 38 -5.02 -8.09 -1.30
C ALA A 38 -5.13 -8.38 0.19
N GLY A 39 -4.00 -8.53 0.87
CA GLY A 39 -3.90 -8.75 2.31
C GLY A 39 -3.39 -7.50 3.03
N ILE A 40 -4.03 -7.16 4.15
CA ILE A 40 -3.69 -6.00 4.98
C ILE A 40 -3.57 -6.46 6.43
N TYR A 41 -2.40 -6.21 7.04
CA TYR A 41 -2.07 -6.69 8.37
C TYR A 41 -1.48 -5.59 9.26
N PHE A 42 -2.23 -5.21 10.30
CA PHE A 42 -1.86 -4.21 11.31
C PHE A 42 -1.34 -4.85 12.62
N GLY A 43 -1.15 -6.17 12.67
CA GLY A 43 -0.65 -6.90 13.84
C GLY A 43 -1.64 -7.89 14.46
N ASP A 44 -1.17 -8.64 15.45
CA ASP A 44 -1.93 -9.75 16.04
C ASP A 44 -3.26 -9.29 16.61
N ARG A 45 -4.34 -10.00 16.23
CA ARG A 45 -5.72 -9.75 16.71
C ARG A 45 -6.21 -8.31 16.46
N ASN A 46 -5.59 -7.58 15.53
CA ASN A 46 -6.05 -6.26 15.15
C ASN A 46 -7.31 -6.38 14.29
N ALA A 47 -8.38 -5.67 14.68
CA ALA A 47 -9.67 -5.69 13.99
C ALA A 47 -9.63 -5.09 12.57
N LEU A 48 -8.57 -4.34 12.23
CA LEU A 48 -8.36 -3.79 10.89
C LEU A 48 -7.70 -4.78 9.93
N ASN A 49 -7.24 -5.95 10.39
CA ASN A 49 -6.72 -6.97 9.51
C ASN A 49 -7.82 -7.47 8.58
N CYS A 50 -7.57 -7.46 7.27
CA CYS A 50 -8.57 -7.87 6.30
C CYS A 50 -7.94 -8.38 5.00
N CYS A 51 -8.77 -9.02 4.20
CA CYS A 51 -8.47 -9.38 2.83
C CYS A 51 -9.55 -8.86 1.89
N HIS A 52 -9.17 -8.53 0.67
CA HIS A 52 -10.10 -8.05 -0.34
C HIS A 52 -9.86 -8.73 -1.69
N ARG A 53 -10.96 -9.03 -2.39
CA ARG A 53 -10.89 -9.36 -3.82
C ARG A 53 -10.53 -8.09 -4.60
N VAL A 54 -9.48 -8.17 -5.41
CA VAL A 54 -9.01 -7.02 -6.19
C VAL A 54 -9.99 -6.76 -7.35
N PRO A 55 -10.59 -5.56 -7.47
CA PRO A 55 -11.45 -5.22 -8.59
C PRO A 55 -10.64 -4.93 -9.86
N GLY A 56 -11.18 -5.18 -11.05
CA GLY A 56 -10.52 -4.87 -12.33
C GLY A 56 -9.59 -5.98 -12.81
N GLU A 57 -8.46 -5.61 -13.42
CA GLU A 57 -7.53 -6.58 -14.02
C GLU A 57 -6.85 -7.45 -12.95
N GLN A 58 -6.89 -8.78 -13.11
CA GLN A 58 -6.40 -9.71 -12.10
C GLN A 58 -4.88 -9.96 -12.29
N THR A 59 -4.05 -9.09 -11.71
CA THR A 59 -2.58 -9.17 -11.77
C THR A 59 -1.96 -8.95 -10.39
N ASN A 60 -0.74 -9.47 -10.18
CA ASN A 60 0.04 -9.22 -8.95
C ASN A 60 0.22 -7.70 -8.73
N ASN A 61 0.72 -6.97 -9.73
CA ASN A 61 0.98 -5.54 -9.60
C ASN A 61 -0.25 -4.72 -9.20
N ARG A 62 -1.44 -5.07 -9.70
CA ARG A 62 -2.68 -4.40 -9.28
C ARG A 62 -3.06 -4.79 -7.86
N ALA A 63 -2.90 -6.07 -7.49
CA ALA A 63 -3.16 -6.56 -6.16
C ALA A 63 -2.32 -5.81 -5.11
N GLU A 64 -1.03 -5.65 -5.36
CA GLU A 64 -0.09 -4.92 -4.50
C GLU A 64 -0.52 -3.46 -4.28
N LEU A 65 -0.84 -2.76 -5.38
CA LEU A 65 -1.32 -1.38 -5.29
C LEU A 65 -2.66 -1.30 -4.57
N TYR A 66 -3.55 -2.26 -4.77
CA TYR A 66 -4.84 -2.28 -4.11
C TYR A 66 -4.71 -2.55 -2.60
N ALA A 67 -3.81 -3.44 -2.18
CA ALA A 67 -3.50 -3.67 -0.77
C ALA A 67 -2.99 -2.37 -0.09
N ILE A 68 -2.08 -1.66 -0.75
CA ILE A 68 -1.60 -0.34 -0.30
C ILE A 68 -2.75 0.68 -0.19
N LEU A 69 -3.64 0.73 -1.20
CA LEU A 69 -4.79 1.63 -1.18
C LEU A 69 -5.69 1.38 0.04
N ILE A 70 -6.05 0.12 0.30
CA ILE A 70 -6.92 -0.24 1.42
C ILE A 70 -6.22 0.07 2.75
N ALA A 71 -4.95 -0.27 2.92
CA ALA A 71 -4.20 0.06 4.13
C ALA A 71 -4.21 1.57 4.44
N ILE A 72 -4.01 2.41 3.42
CA ILE A 72 -4.04 3.87 3.58
C ILE A 72 -5.45 4.37 3.95
N GLN A 73 -6.51 3.74 3.44
CA GLN A 73 -7.90 4.10 3.76
C GLN A 73 -8.31 3.71 5.18
N LEU A 74 -7.79 2.58 5.68
CA LEU A 74 -8.08 2.10 7.03
C LEU A 74 -7.28 2.87 8.11
N ALA A 75 -6.07 3.34 7.77
CA ALA A 75 -5.22 4.05 8.72
C ALA A 75 -5.77 5.46 9.06
N PRO A 76 -5.81 5.86 10.34
CA PRO A 76 -6.19 7.22 10.76
C PRO A 76 -5.40 8.29 10.00
N LEU A 77 -6.08 9.33 9.52
CA LEU A 77 -5.49 10.34 8.61
C LEU A 77 -4.50 11.29 9.29
N ASP A 78 -4.56 11.37 10.61
CA ASP A 78 -3.82 12.26 11.51
C ASP A 78 -2.65 11.58 12.24
N CYS A 79 -2.46 10.28 12.02
CA CYS A 79 -1.31 9.54 12.54
C CYS A 79 -0.28 9.24 11.44
N PRO A 80 1.03 9.30 11.74
CA PRO A 80 2.05 8.77 10.85
C PRO A 80 1.77 7.30 10.54
N LEU A 81 2.05 6.87 9.31
CA LEU A 81 1.86 5.49 8.86
C LEU A 81 3.15 4.93 8.28
N ASP A 82 3.65 3.85 8.87
CA ASP A 82 4.73 3.04 8.31
C ASP A 82 4.11 1.85 7.58
N LEU A 83 4.12 1.91 6.25
CA LEU A 83 3.55 0.90 5.37
C LEU A 83 4.68 0.04 4.78
N TYR A 84 4.64 -1.24 5.09
CA TYR A 84 5.58 -2.24 4.62
C TYR A 84 4.96 -3.06 3.49
N SER A 85 5.69 -3.21 2.38
CA SER A 85 5.32 -4.07 1.26
C SER A 85 6.58 -4.70 0.67
N ASP A 86 6.47 -5.92 0.18
CA ASP A 86 7.58 -6.58 -0.53
C ASP A 86 7.62 -6.26 -2.04
N SER A 87 6.57 -5.62 -2.55
CA SER A 87 6.49 -5.13 -3.92
C SER A 87 7.38 -3.92 -4.15
N GLN A 88 8.63 -4.20 -4.54
CA GLN A 88 9.55 -3.15 -4.96
C GLN A 88 8.98 -2.32 -6.12
N TYR A 89 8.17 -2.94 -6.98
CA TYR A 89 7.45 -2.26 -8.07
C TYR A 89 6.48 -1.21 -7.52
N ALA A 90 5.57 -1.60 -6.62
CA ALA A 90 4.56 -0.68 -6.09
C ALA A 90 5.22 0.48 -5.32
N ILE A 91 6.23 0.18 -4.51
CA ILE A 91 6.98 1.20 -3.75
C ILE A 91 7.66 2.19 -4.70
N LYS A 92 8.36 1.73 -5.75
CA LYS A 92 9.00 2.62 -6.74
C LYS A 92 7.98 3.43 -7.53
N LEU A 93 6.89 2.80 -7.96
CA LEU A 93 5.83 3.43 -8.72
C LEU A 93 5.24 4.63 -7.95
N LEU A 94 4.93 4.44 -6.68
CA LEU A 94 4.34 5.48 -5.82
C LEU A 94 5.36 6.55 -5.39
N SER A 95 6.60 6.18 -5.08
CA SER A 95 7.59 7.11 -4.54
C SER A 95 8.39 7.87 -5.60
N GLN A 96 8.59 7.31 -6.79
CA GLN A 96 9.48 7.88 -7.82
C GLN A 96 8.72 8.28 -9.08
N TRP A 97 7.75 7.48 -9.53
CA TRP A 97 7.14 7.66 -10.85
C TRP A 97 5.80 8.40 -10.80
N ALA A 98 5.11 8.38 -9.66
CA ALA A 98 3.83 9.06 -9.47
C ALA A 98 3.82 10.54 -9.91
N PRO A 99 4.85 11.37 -9.66
CA PRO A 99 4.86 12.75 -10.15
C PRO A 99 4.83 12.89 -11.67
N ALA A 100 5.52 12.01 -12.40
CA ALA A 100 5.52 12.02 -13.86
C ALA A 100 4.18 11.50 -14.41
N LEU A 101 3.64 10.43 -13.82
CA LEU A 101 2.35 9.86 -14.22
C LEU A 101 1.18 10.82 -13.94
N ALA A 102 1.25 11.60 -12.87
CA ALA A 102 0.28 12.65 -12.58
C ALA A 102 0.23 13.72 -13.68
N LYS A 103 1.39 14.09 -14.25
CA LYS A 103 1.46 15.05 -15.38
C LYS A 103 0.81 14.49 -16.65
N CYS A 104 0.87 13.18 -16.84
CA CYS A 104 0.20 12.47 -17.94
C CYS A 104 -1.25 12.08 -17.62
N GLY A 105 -1.86 12.68 -16.59
CA GLY A 105 -3.26 12.42 -16.22
C GLY A 105 -3.54 10.99 -15.78
N TRP A 106 -2.53 10.27 -15.29
CA TRP A 106 -2.60 8.84 -14.92
C TRP A 106 -2.92 7.89 -16.09
N SER A 107 -2.62 8.30 -17.33
CA SER A 107 -2.80 7.44 -18.51
C SER A 107 -1.74 6.35 -18.57
N CYS A 108 -1.96 5.26 -17.82
CA CYS A 108 -1.05 4.12 -17.68
C CYS A 108 -1.77 2.93 -17.02
N THR A 109 -1.18 1.74 -17.08
CA THR A 109 -1.68 0.55 -16.38
C THR A 109 -1.80 0.83 -14.88
N ASN A 110 -2.93 0.45 -14.28
CA ASN A 110 -3.29 0.73 -12.89
C ASN A 110 -3.33 2.22 -12.51
N GLY A 111 -3.43 3.12 -13.50
CA GLY A 111 -3.56 4.56 -13.28
C GLY A 111 -4.75 4.97 -12.42
N ASP A 112 -5.84 4.21 -12.51
CA ASP A 112 -7.02 4.38 -11.66
C ASP A 112 -6.69 4.17 -10.18
N VAL A 113 -5.99 3.09 -9.83
CA VAL A 113 -5.60 2.77 -8.45
C VAL A 113 -4.57 3.77 -7.93
N MET A 114 -3.56 4.10 -8.74
CA MET A 114 -2.54 5.10 -8.38
C MET A 114 -3.14 6.46 -8.10
N ARG A 115 -4.06 6.92 -8.95
CA ARG A 115 -4.76 8.20 -8.76
C ARG A 115 -5.49 8.23 -7.42
N CYS A 116 -6.16 7.14 -7.05
CA CYS A 116 -6.82 7.01 -5.75
C CYS A 116 -5.83 7.04 -4.59
N ILE A 117 -4.75 6.26 -4.65
CA ILE A 117 -3.70 6.23 -3.62
C ILE A 117 -3.15 7.64 -3.39
N MET A 118 -2.76 8.33 -4.47
CA MET A 118 -2.19 9.68 -4.35
C MET A 118 -3.20 10.72 -3.84
N GLY A 119 -4.50 10.54 -4.14
CA GLY A 119 -5.57 11.33 -3.56
C GLY A 119 -5.65 11.16 -2.04
N TRP A 120 -5.64 9.93 -1.56
CA TRP A 120 -5.65 9.62 -0.13
C TRP A 120 -4.38 10.10 0.58
N ILE A 121 -3.20 9.90 -0.01
CA ILE A 121 -1.94 10.42 0.55
C ILE A 121 -2.01 11.94 0.74
N ARG A 122 -2.55 12.69 -0.23
CA ARG A 122 -2.68 14.15 -0.15
C ARG A 122 -3.72 14.61 0.87
N ALA A 123 -4.72 13.80 1.17
CA ALA A 123 -5.78 14.12 2.11
C ALA A 123 -5.37 13.95 3.58
N ARG A 124 -4.25 13.28 3.85
CA ARG A 124 -3.73 13.06 5.21
C ARG A 124 -3.06 14.31 5.75
N SER A 125 -3.21 14.54 7.05
CA SER A 125 -2.44 15.57 7.78
C SER A 125 -1.11 15.04 8.28
N ALA A 126 -0.98 13.72 8.43
CA ALA A 126 0.25 13.05 8.87
C ALA A 126 0.94 12.25 7.73
N PRO A 127 2.26 12.09 7.78
CA PRO A 127 3.04 11.51 6.70
C PRO A 127 2.86 9.99 6.57
N ILE A 128 3.16 9.46 5.38
CA ILE A 128 3.29 8.01 5.12
C ILE A 128 4.74 7.69 4.77
N ASN A 129 5.32 6.69 5.42
CA ASN A 129 6.59 6.10 5.03
C ASN A 129 6.31 4.78 4.30
N LEU A 130 6.64 4.75 3.01
CA LEU A 130 6.60 3.54 2.19
C LEU A 130 7.93 2.78 2.34
N ILE A 131 7.88 1.60 2.93
CA ILE A 131 9.05 0.81 3.30
C ILE A 131 9.03 -0.49 2.50
N TRP A 132 10.00 -0.63 1.61
CA TRP A 132 10.21 -1.89 0.91
C TRP A 132 10.93 -2.89 1.82
N ILE A 133 10.41 -4.11 1.88
CA ILE A 133 11.06 -5.26 2.50
C ILE A 133 11.29 -6.36 1.49
N LYS A 134 12.21 -7.28 1.79
CA LYS A 134 12.45 -8.42 0.91
C LYS A 134 11.35 -9.46 1.14
N GLY A 135 10.61 -9.84 0.11
CA GLY A 135 9.65 -10.95 0.15
C GLY A 135 10.32 -12.28 0.49
N HIS A 136 9.57 -13.19 1.10
CA HIS A 136 10.03 -14.52 1.52
C HIS A 136 11.34 -14.52 2.35
N SER A 137 11.55 -13.48 3.16
CA SER A 137 12.74 -13.33 4.00
C SER A 137 12.56 -13.83 5.45
N GLY A 138 11.43 -14.48 5.76
CA GLY A 138 11.05 -14.87 7.12
C GLY A 138 10.57 -13.70 7.98
N ASN A 139 10.06 -12.63 7.35
CA ASN A 139 9.40 -11.55 8.06
C ASN A 139 7.97 -11.98 8.39
N MET A 140 7.76 -12.39 9.64
CA MET A 140 6.48 -12.91 10.12
C MET A 140 5.28 -12.01 9.77
N HIS A 141 5.40 -10.68 9.87
CA HIS A 141 4.28 -9.80 9.56
C HIS A 141 3.97 -9.73 8.05
N ASN A 142 4.99 -9.85 7.20
CA ASN A 142 4.77 -9.98 5.75
C ASN A 142 4.14 -11.33 5.42
N ASP A 143 4.57 -12.39 6.09
CA ASP A 143 4.01 -13.72 5.90
C ASP A 143 2.53 -13.77 6.33
N GLU A 144 2.11 -12.99 7.33
CA GLU A 144 0.69 -12.82 7.67
C GLU A 144 -0.09 -12.02 6.60
N ALA A 145 0.51 -10.99 6.00
CA ALA A 145 -0.11 -10.27 4.91
C ALA A 145 -0.28 -11.16 3.65
N ASP A 146 0.74 -11.95 3.29
CA ASP A 146 0.69 -12.93 2.18
C ASP A 146 -0.37 -14.01 2.43
N LYS A 147 -0.51 -14.52 3.66
CA LYS A 147 -1.59 -15.46 4.02
C LYS A 147 -3.00 -14.88 3.84
N LEU A 148 -3.16 -13.57 4.02
CA LEU A 148 -4.43 -12.88 3.82
C LEU A 148 -4.75 -12.69 2.33
N ALA A 149 -3.73 -12.58 1.47
CA ALA A 149 -3.88 -12.31 0.03
C ALA A 149 -4.32 -13.53 -0.79
#